data_AF-A0A917VGZ0-F1
#
_entry.id   AF-A0A917VGZ0-F1
#
_cell.length_a   1.000
_cell.length_b   1.000
_cell.length_c   1.000
_cell.angle_alpha   90.00
_cell.angle_beta   90.00
_cell.angle_gamma   90.00
#
_symmetry.space_group_name_H-M   'P 1'
#
loop_
_entity.id
_entity.type
_entity.pdbx_description
1 polymer ?
#
loop_
_entity_poly.entity_id
_entity_poly.type
_entity_poly.pdbx_seq_one_letter_code
_entity_poly.pdbx_strand_id
1 'polypeptide(L)'
;MSPDQHPDFPDHPDAVVRTPLVAQLDAEADEKTYTSEWFGPVSFVIATDDTAHSLRVLHDTVRRHGALTACVYATGEDVLAAARATALEAGVHLSENLTGDVFPNQSAAFSDFHGTSANPAANATLTDPAFVTGRFAVLQSRRHAPAEEHADVR
;
A
#
# COMPACT_ATOMS: atom_id res chain seq x y z
N MET A 1 8.67 -24.85 -21.77
CA MET A 1 9.95 -24.10 -21.85
C MET A 1 10.92 -24.77 -20.91
N SER A 2 12.16 -25.00 -21.36
CA SER A 2 13.21 -25.47 -20.44
C SER A 2 13.45 -24.37 -19.40
N PRO A 3 13.66 -24.71 -18.11
CA PRO A 3 13.96 -23.72 -17.05
C PRO A 3 15.20 -22.85 -17.35
N ASP A 4 16.03 -23.22 -18.33
CA ASP A 4 17.29 -22.55 -18.66
C ASP A 4 17.24 -21.59 -19.86
N GLN A 5 16.06 -21.30 -20.43
CA GLN A 5 15.97 -20.30 -21.52
C GLN A 5 16.04 -18.88 -20.97
N HIS A 6 17.26 -18.33 -20.89
CA HIS A 6 17.45 -16.91 -20.64
C HIS A 6 16.89 -16.11 -21.83
N PRO A 7 16.02 -15.10 -21.58
CA PRO A 7 15.60 -14.19 -22.63
C PRO A 7 16.84 -13.46 -23.18
N ASP A 8 17.02 -13.53 -24.50
CA ASP A 8 18.07 -12.83 -25.23
C ASP A 8 17.66 -11.37 -25.44
N PHE A 9 18.58 -10.45 -25.17
CA PHE A 9 18.40 -9.01 -25.36
C PHE A 9 19.49 -8.50 -26.31
N PRO A 10 19.25 -8.58 -27.64
CA PRO A 10 20.28 -8.30 -28.64
C PRO A 10 20.89 -6.90 -28.53
N ASP A 11 20.09 -5.91 -28.14
CA ASP A 11 20.54 -4.52 -27.99
C ASP A 11 21.33 -4.28 -26.68
N HIS A 12 21.26 -5.23 -25.74
CA HIS A 12 21.87 -5.16 -24.42
C HIS A 12 22.43 -6.52 -23.98
N PRO A 13 23.51 -7.00 -24.61
CA PRO A 13 24.05 -8.35 -24.37
C PRO A 13 24.52 -8.58 -22.92
N ASP A 14 24.88 -7.51 -22.20
CA ASP A 14 25.32 -7.58 -20.80
C ASP A 14 24.18 -7.36 -19.78
N ALA A 15 22.91 -7.32 -20.23
CA ALA A 15 21.78 -7.09 -19.35
C ALA A 15 21.61 -8.23 -18.32
N VAL A 16 21.47 -7.86 -17.05
CA VAL A 16 21.11 -8.82 -16.00
C VAL A 16 19.60 -8.99 -15.99
N VAL A 17 19.12 -10.06 -16.62
CA VAL A 17 17.69 -10.38 -16.66
C VAL A 17 17.38 -11.67 -15.92
N ARG A 18 16.31 -11.63 -15.13
CA ARG A 18 15.79 -12.75 -14.34
C ARG A 18 14.28 -12.79 -14.52
N THR A 19 13.74 -13.96 -14.81
CA THR A 19 12.29 -14.20 -14.88
C THR A 19 11.72 -14.35 -13.47
N PRO A 20 10.41 -14.09 -13.26
CA PRO A 20 9.80 -14.27 -11.95
C PRO A 20 9.79 -15.71 -11.46
N LEU A 21 10.03 -15.89 -10.15
CA LEU A 21 9.74 -17.12 -9.41
C LEU A 21 8.31 -17.04 -8.88
N VAL A 22 7.51 -18.07 -9.16
CA VAL A 22 6.21 -18.29 -8.54
C VAL A 22 6.26 -19.63 -7.82
N ALA A 23 6.04 -19.63 -6.50
CA ALA A 23 6.07 -20.86 -5.69
C ALA A 23 4.77 -21.05 -4.91
N GLN A 24 4.36 -22.30 -4.75
CA GLN A 24 3.22 -22.66 -3.91
C GLN A 24 3.69 -22.86 -2.47
N LEU A 25 2.94 -22.31 -1.52
CA LEU A 25 3.16 -22.45 -0.08
C LEU A 25 1.86 -22.82 0.64
N ASP A 26 1.98 -23.22 1.89
CA ASP A 26 0.86 -23.44 2.81
C ASP A 26 0.86 -22.39 3.94
N ALA A 27 -0.32 -21.87 4.29
CA ALA A 27 -0.43 -20.80 5.28
C ALA A 27 0.03 -21.22 6.69
N GLU A 28 -0.20 -22.46 7.09
CA GLU A 28 0.19 -22.94 8.43
C GLU A 28 1.66 -23.38 8.46
N ALA A 29 2.10 -24.09 7.43
CA ALA A 29 3.45 -24.65 7.42
C ALA A 29 4.54 -23.61 7.10
N ASP A 30 4.23 -22.61 6.26
CA ASP A 30 5.22 -21.72 5.66
C ASP A 30 5.13 -20.26 6.12
N GLU A 31 4.48 -19.96 7.26
CA GLU A 31 4.29 -18.59 7.77
C GLU A 31 5.57 -17.75 7.70
N LYS A 32 6.67 -18.28 8.23
CA LYS A 32 7.95 -17.57 8.28
C LYS A 32 8.47 -17.19 6.89
N THR A 33 8.18 -18.00 5.88
CA THR A 33 8.61 -17.79 4.50
C THR A 33 7.86 -16.63 3.88
N TYR A 34 6.51 -16.64 3.94
CA TYR A 34 5.71 -15.62 3.26
C TYR A 34 5.56 -14.31 4.07
N THR A 35 5.84 -14.31 5.38
CA THR A 35 5.86 -13.07 6.18
C THR A 35 7.20 -12.33 6.13
N SER A 36 8.19 -12.86 5.41
CA SER A 36 9.47 -12.18 5.15
C SER A 36 9.38 -11.36 3.86
N GLU A 37 10.11 -10.24 3.79
CA GLU A 37 10.25 -9.50 2.54
C GLU A 37 11.22 -10.22 1.60
N TRP A 38 10.79 -10.43 0.35
CA TRP A 38 11.61 -11.01 -0.72
C TRP A 38 11.80 -9.99 -1.84
N PHE A 39 12.85 -9.16 -1.74
CA PHE A 39 13.16 -8.18 -2.77
C PHE A 39 13.52 -8.85 -4.10
N GLY A 40 12.74 -8.58 -5.14
CA GLY A 40 12.92 -9.14 -6.48
C GLY A 40 11.63 -9.73 -7.05
N PRO A 41 11.70 -10.44 -8.19
CA PRO A 41 10.52 -10.96 -8.86
C PRO A 41 10.11 -12.31 -8.25
N VAL A 42 9.76 -12.31 -6.96
CA VAL A 42 9.33 -13.51 -6.22
C VAL A 42 7.89 -13.33 -5.77
N SER A 43 7.04 -14.32 -6.04
CA SER A 43 5.68 -14.35 -5.53
C SER A 43 5.27 -15.74 -5.05
N PHE A 44 4.34 -15.76 -4.11
CA PHE A 44 3.81 -16.99 -3.52
C PHE A 44 2.32 -17.12 -3.79
N VAL A 45 1.89 -18.33 -4.16
CA VAL A 45 0.48 -18.74 -4.11
C VAL A 45 0.32 -19.56 -2.83
N ILE A 46 -0.36 -18.98 -1.85
CA ILE A 46 -0.44 -19.54 -0.50
C ILE A 46 -1.81 -20.20 -0.33
N ALA A 47 -1.83 -21.50 -0.05
CA ALA A 47 -3.06 -22.22 0.27
C ALA A 47 -3.53 -21.85 1.67
N THR A 48 -4.83 -21.54 1.80
CA THR A 48 -5.52 -21.28 3.07
C THR A 48 -6.79 -22.15 3.12
N ASP A 49 -7.28 -22.47 4.31
CA ASP A 49 -8.47 -23.34 4.47
C ASP A 49 -9.73 -22.78 3.80
N ASP A 50 -9.94 -21.48 3.96
CA ASP A 50 -11.07 -20.74 3.41
C ASP A 50 -10.76 -19.24 3.28
N THR A 51 -11.70 -18.48 2.71
CA THR A 51 -11.59 -17.03 2.56
C THR A 51 -11.44 -16.30 3.90
N ALA A 52 -12.08 -16.78 4.97
CA ALA A 52 -11.97 -16.16 6.27
C ALA A 52 -10.55 -16.33 6.84
N HIS A 53 -9.90 -17.47 6.57
CA HIS A 53 -8.49 -17.69 6.85
C HIS A 53 -7.62 -16.75 6.02
N SER A 54 -7.87 -16.57 4.71
CA SER A 54 -7.11 -15.63 3.89
C SER A 54 -7.18 -14.18 4.43
N LEU A 55 -8.36 -13.74 4.88
CA LEU A 55 -8.53 -12.41 5.48
C LEU A 55 -7.80 -12.26 6.82
N ARG A 56 -7.78 -13.31 7.66
CA ARG A 56 -6.96 -13.31 8.89
C ARG A 56 -5.48 -13.22 8.58
N VAL A 57 -4.99 -13.98 7.60
CA VAL A 57 -3.58 -13.93 7.15
C VAL A 57 -3.24 -12.52 6.65
N LEU A 58 -4.10 -11.90 5.85
CA LEU A 58 -3.92 -10.52 5.39
C LEU A 58 -3.82 -9.55 6.58
N HIS A 59 -4.80 -9.59 7.49
CA HIS A 59 -4.82 -8.71 8.65
C HIS A 59 -3.55 -8.84 9.49
N ASP A 60 -3.24 -10.07 9.92
CA ASP A 60 -2.15 -10.31 10.87
C ASP A 60 -0.78 -10.05 10.26
N THR A 61 -0.62 -10.30 8.96
CA THR A 61 0.63 -10.00 8.24
C THR A 61 0.84 -8.50 8.13
N VAL A 62 -0.17 -7.76 7.66
CA VAL A 62 -0.09 -6.30 7.50
C VAL A 62 0.10 -5.61 8.84
N ARG A 63 -0.61 -6.03 9.90
CA ARG A 63 -0.46 -5.43 11.23
C ARG A 63 0.94 -5.62 11.83
N ARG A 64 1.54 -6.80 11.63
CA ARG A 64 2.86 -7.14 12.20
C ARG A 64 4.02 -6.62 11.37
N HIS A 65 3.91 -6.69 10.05
CA HIS A 65 5.05 -6.51 9.13
C HIS A 65 4.86 -5.34 8.17
N GLY A 66 3.65 -4.81 8.06
CA GLY A 66 3.32 -3.69 7.19
C GLY A 66 3.00 -4.10 5.75
N ALA A 67 2.26 -3.25 5.06
CA ALA A 67 2.05 -3.32 3.62
C ALA A 67 1.68 -1.95 3.05
N LEU A 68 2.02 -1.74 1.78
CA LEU A 68 1.57 -0.55 1.03
C LEU A 68 0.25 -0.80 0.31
N THR A 69 0.06 -2.02 -0.21
CA THR A 69 -1.06 -2.39 -1.08
C THR A 69 -1.67 -3.72 -0.67
N ALA A 70 -2.99 -3.82 -0.81
CA ALA A 70 -3.76 -5.05 -0.72
C ALA A 70 -4.71 -5.14 -1.93
N CYS A 71 -4.98 -6.36 -2.39
CA CYS A 71 -5.94 -6.59 -3.46
C CYS A 71 -6.85 -7.77 -3.11
N VAL A 72 -8.13 -7.67 -3.46
CA VAL A 72 -9.10 -8.76 -3.29
C VAL A 72 -9.80 -9.06 -4.61
N TYR A 73 -10.03 -10.35 -4.85
CA TYR A 73 -10.83 -10.86 -5.96
C TYR A 73 -11.99 -11.67 -5.40
N ALA A 74 -13.21 -11.19 -5.57
CA ALA A 74 -14.43 -11.88 -5.13
C ALA A 74 -15.66 -11.37 -5.88
N THR A 75 -16.63 -12.26 -6.08
CA THR A 75 -17.97 -11.93 -6.61
C THR A 75 -19.02 -11.78 -5.52
N GLY A 76 -18.76 -12.30 -4.31
CA GLY A 76 -19.64 -12.15 -3.15
C GLY A 76 -19.43 -10.80 -2.46
N GLU A 77 -20.49 -10.00 -2.33
CA GLU A 77 -20.44 -8.71 -1.66
C GLU A 77 -20.12 -8.80 -0.17
N ASP A 78 -20.49 -9.91 0.46
CA ASP A 78 -20.12 -10.24 1.84
C ASP A 78 -18.60 -10.37 2.00
N VAL A 79 -17.93 -11.03 1.04
CA VAL A 79 -16.47 -11.16 1.02
C VAL A 79 -15.80 -9.81 0.76
N LEU A 80 -16.31 -9.02 -0.20
CA LEU A 80 -15.77 -7.69 -0.48
C LEU A 80 -15.92 -6.75 0.72
N ALA A 81 -17.07 -6.76 1.38
CA ALA A 81 -17.27 -5.99 2.61
C ALA A 81 -16.31 -6.42 3.72
N ALA A 82 -16.11 -7.74 3.91
CA ALA A 82 -15.15 -8.25 4.87
C ALA A 82 -13.71 -7.84 4.53
N ALA A 83 -13.32 -7.86 3.24
CA ALA A 83 -12.00 -7.42 2.79
C ALA A 83 -11.77 -5.91 3.05
N ARG A 84 -12.76 -5.06 2.77
CA ARG A 84 -12.71 -3.62 3.09
C ARG A 84 -12.49 -3.39 4.59
N ALA A 85 -13.27 -4.06 5.44
CA ALA A 85 -13.14 -3.96 6.89
C ALA A 85 -11.76 -4.44 7.35
N THR A 86 -11.31 -5.59 6.86
CA THR A 86 -10.00 -6.18 7.18
C THR A 86 -8.86 -5.23 6.79
N ALA A 87 -8.89 -4.66 5.58
CA ALA A 87 -7.87 -3.73 5.10
C ALA A 87 -7.85 -2.42 5.91
N LEU A 88 -9.03 -1.89 6.25
CA LEU A 88 -9.18 -0.71 7.08
C LEU A 88 -8.59 -0.92 8.48
N GLU A 89 -8.94 -2.02 9.14
CA GLU A 89 -8.43 -2.38 10.47
C GLU A 89 -6.91 -2.65 10.43
N ALA A 90 -6.44 -3.30 9.37
CA ALA A 90 -5.02 -3.55 9.14
C ALA A 90 -4.22 -2.27 8.85
N GLY A 91 -4.88 -1.24 8.33
CA GLY A 91 -4.28 0.04 7.95
C GLY A 91 -3.63 0.03 6.57
N VAL A 92 -4.17 -0.71 5.59
CA VAL A 92 -3.64 -0.82 4.21
C VAL A 92 -4.68 -0.40 3.18
N HIS A 93 -4.23 0.21 2.08
CA HIS A 93 -5.09 0.58 0.96
C HIS A 93 -5.51 -0.68 0.17
N LEU A 94 -6.79 -0.76 -0.20
CA LEU A 94 -7.37 -1.91 -0.88
C LEU A 94 -7.75 -1.58 -2.33
N SER A 95 -7.40 -2.46 -3.26
CA SER A 95 -7.99 -2.54 -4.59
C SER A 95 -8.90 -3.77 -4.71
N GLU A 96 -9.97 -3.66 -5.48
CA GLU A 96 -10.97 -4.71 -5.61
C GLU A 96 -11.16 -5.08 -7.09
N ASN A 97 -11.10 -6.37 -7.40
CA ASN A 97 -11.45 -6.92 -8.71
C ASN A 97 -10.75 -6.22 -9.89
N LEU A 98 -9.43 -5.99 -9.77
CA LEU A 98 -8.60 -5.45 -10.84
C LEU A 98 -8.44 -6.48 -11.97
N THR A 99 -9.36 -6.44 -12.94
CA THR A 99 -9.40 -7.33 -14.12
C THR A 99 -9.20 -6.59 -15.44
N GLY A 100 -8.81 -5.32 -15.39
CA GLY A 100 -8.53 -4.46 -16.55
C GLY A 100 -7.09 -3.94 -16.55
N ASP A 101 -6.89 -2.76 -17.13
CA ASP A 101 -5.56 -2.16 -17.33
C ASP A 101 -5.01 -1.39 -16.10
N VAL A 102 -5.70 -1.49 -14.97
CA VAL A 102 -5.24 -0.95 -13.68
C VAL A 102 -4.65 -2.08 -12.85
N PHE A 103 -3.43 -1.90 -12.38
CA PHE A 103 -2.66 -2.88 -11.62
C PHE A 103 -2.42 -2.41 -10.19
N PRO A 104 -2.27 -3.31 -9.21
CA PRO A 104 -2.11 -2.95 -7.80
C PRO A 104 -0.79 -2.21 -7.50
N ASN A 105 0.14 -2.13 -8.45
CA ASN A 105 1.39 -1.38 -8.33
C ASN A 105 1.28 0.08 -8.79
N GLN A 106 0.13 0.49 -9.35
CA GLN A 106 -0.09 1.84 -9.83
C GLN A 106 -0.75 2.70 -8.74
N SER A 107 -0.32 3.96 -8.65
CA SER A 107 -0.94 5.00 -7.82
C SER A 107 -0.83 6.35 -8.52
N ALA A 108 -1.92 7.09 -8.62
CA ALA A 108 -1.98 8.41 -9.25
C ALA A 108 -1.87 9.53 -8.21
N ALA A 109 -0.93 10.45 -8.43
CA ALA A 109 -0.84 11.68 -7.64
C ALA A 109 -2.18 12.44 -7.68
N PHE A 110 -2.49 13.16 -6.59
CA PHE A 110 -3.74 13.92 -6.40
C PHE A 110 -5.03 13.07 -6.28
N SER A 111 -4.92 11.74 -6.26
CA SER A 111 -6.04 10.82 -5.99
C SER A 111 -5.65 9.81 -4.91
N ASP A 112 -4.58 9.07 -5.18
CA ASP A 112 -4.25 7.88 -4.41
C ASP A 112 -3.21 8.22 -3.36
N PHE A 113 -3.55 7.94 -2.11
CA PHE A 113 -2.59 8.02 -1.02
C PHE A 113 -1.61 6.86 -1.13
N HIS A 114 -0.31 7.16 -1.18
CA HIS A 114 0.71 6.12 -1.19
C HIS A 114 1.25 5.90 0.23
N GLY A 115 1.10 4.67 0.73
CA GLY A 115 1.36 4.31 2.13
C GLY A 115 0.32 4.89 3.09
N THR A 116 0.35 4.42 4.33
CA THR A 116 -0.38 5.01 5.47
C THR A 116 0.55 5.05 6.66
N SER A 117 0.26 5.89 7.66
CA SER A 117 0.93 5.85 8.97
C SER A 117 0.36 4.78 9.92
N ALA A 118 -0.55 3.92 9.44
CA ALA A 118 -1.34 3.01 10.27
C ALA A 118 -0.74 1.60 10.42
N ASN A 119 0.32 1.29 9.66
CA ASN A 119 1.01 0.00 9.71
C ASN A 119 2.54 0.17 9.58
N PRO A 120 3.35 -0.86 9.89
CA PRO A 120 4.82 -0.75 9.91
C PRO A 120 5.51 -0.37 8.59
N ALA A 121 4.84 -0.45 7.43
CA ALA A 121 5.48 -0.18 6.14
C ALA A 121 5.81 1.30 5.92
N ALA A 122 5.06 2.20 6.56
CA ALA A 122 5.32 3.63 6.50
C ALA A 122 4.83 4.32 7.77
N ASN A 123 5.48 5.43 8.15
CA ASN A 123 5.04 6.27 9.26
C ASN A 123 4.30 7.54 8.80
N ALA A 124 4.06 7.67 7.50
CA ALA A 124 3.43 8.83 6.88
C ALA A 124 2.76 8.45 5.55
N THR A 125 1.84 9.29 5.10
CA THR A 125 1.11 9.15 3.84
C THR A 125 1.68 10.10 2.79
N LEU A 126 1.84 9.66 1.54
CA LEU A 126 2.23 10.51 0.40
C LEU A 126 0.99 10.83 -0.46
N THR A 127 0.42 12.04 -0.42
CA THR A 127 0.59 13.06 0.63
C THR A 127 -0.75 13.39 1.27
N ASP A 128 -0.76 13.59 2.58
CA ASP A 128 -1.87 14.17 3.34
C ASP A 128 -1.42 15.48 4.03
N PRO A 129 -2.30 16.21 4.74
CA PRO A 129 -1.88 17.40 5.49
C PRO A 129 -0.82 17.10 6.56
N ALA A 130 -0.89 15.94 7.24
CA ALA A 130 0.06 15.58 8.29
C ALA A 130 1.49 15.43 7.76
N PHE A 131 1.65 15.05 6.48
CA PHE A 131 2.94 14.99 5.81
C PHE A 131 3.70 16.31 5.80
N VAL A 132 3.01 17.46 5.87
CA VAL A 132 3.64 18.81 5.73
C VAL A 132 3.47 19.71 6.96
N THR A 133 2.41 19.56 7.75
CA THR A 133 2.07 20.51 8.82
C THR A 133 3.08 20.53 9.98
N GLY A 134 3.84 19.45 10.20
CA GLY A 134 4.91 19.39 11.20
C GLY A 134 6.23 20.05 10.78
N ARG A 135 6.33 20.61 9.56
CA ARG A 135 7.60 21.10 8.98
C ARG A 135 7.86 22.59 9.21
N PHE A 136 6.88 23.35 9.70
CA PHE A 136 7.01 24.77 9.99
C PHE A 136 6.21 25.16 11.25
N ALA A 137 6.58 26.28 11.87
CA ALA A 137 5.89 26.83 13.03
C ALA A 137 5.55 28.30 12.77
N VAL A 138 4.44 28.77 13.36
CA VAL A 138 4.03 30.18 13.30
C VAL A 138 4.32 30.82 14.65
N LEU A 139 5.13 31.88 14.64
CA LEU A 139 5.44 32.72 15.80
C LEU A 139 4.78 34.08 15.62
N GLN A 140 4.17 34.61 16.68
CA GLN A 140 3.52 35.93 16.64
C GLN A 140 4.15 36.92 17.62
N SER A 141 4.19 38.18 17.20
CA SER A 141 4.40 39.34 18.07
C SER A 141 3.25 40.32 17.83
N ARG A 142 2.82 41.03 18.87
CA ARG A 142 1.73 42.01 18.78
C ARG A 142 2.01 43.25 19.62
N ARG A 143 1.49 44.39 19.16
CA ARG A 143 1.48 45.68 19.88
C ARG A 143 0.13 46.37 19.67
N HIS A 144 -0.22 47.30 20.54
CA HIS A 144 -1.40 48.15 20.34
C HIS A 144 -1.27 48.94 19.03
N ALA A 145 -2.38 49.06 18.29
CA ALA A 145 -2.55 50.01 17.22
C ALA A 145 -3.49 51.14 17.70
N PRO A 146 -3.32 52.39 17.23
CA PRO A 146 -4.33 53.43 17.45
C PRO A 146 -5.67 52.98 16.82
N ALA A 147 -6.79 53.36 17.45
CA ALA A 147 -8.11 53.07 16.88
C ALA A 147 -8.28 53.84 15.56
N GLU A 148 -8.79 53.19 14.51
CA GLU A 148 -9.21 53.89 13.31
C GLU A 148 -10.48 54.69 13.61
N GLU A 149 -10.41 56.01 13.46
CA GLU A 149 -11.57 56.89 13.55
C GLU A 149 -12.33 56.77 12.23
N HIS A 150 -13.45 56.03 12.21
CA HIS A 150 -14.35 56.04 11.06
C HIS A 150 -14.96 57.44 10.93
N ALA A 151 -14.51 58.19 9.92
CA ALA A 151 -15.14 59.46 9.57
C ALA A 151 -16.59 59.18 9.18
N ASP A 152 -17.52 59.71 9.96
CA ASP A 152 -18.96 59.66 9.70
C ASP A 152 -19.22 60.42 8.39
N VAL A 153 -19.45 59.67 7.30
CA VAL A 153 -19.78 60.25 5.98
C VAL A 153 -21.22 60.76 6.08
N ARG A 154 -21.36 62.07 6.25
CA ARG A 154 -22.63 62.79 6.10
C ARG A 154 -22.93 63.10 4.65
#